data_AF-A0A2V6BH65-F1
#
_entry.id   AF-A0A2V6BH65-F1
#
_cell.length_a   1.000
_cell.length_b   1.000
_cell.length_c   1.000
_cell.angle_alpha   90.00
_cell.angle_beta   90.00
_cell.angle_gamma   90.00
#
_symmetry.space_group_name_H-M   'P 1'
#
loop_
_entity.id
_entity.type
_entity.pdbx_description
1 polymer ?
#
loop_
_entity_poly.entity_id
_entity_poly.type
_entity_poly.pdbx_seq_one_letter_code
_entity_poly.pdbx_strand_id
1 'polypeptide(L)'
;MLIVFSAVKSTDVYKDALARAKVHPAVIEALGSPITEGFLVSGNTNVNGAAGEANLSVPIAGPKGKGTIYAAARKSLGQWNYSGLVVEIANTHQRIDLLQRPAPTNSP
;
A
#
# COMPACT_ATOMS: atom_id res chain seq x y z
N MET A 1 16.53 9.30 -24.15
CA MET A 1 15.62 8.14 -24.14
C MET A 1 14.84 8.17 -22.82
N LEU A 2 13.55 8.50 -22.86
CA LEU A 2 12.71 8.68 -21.68
C LEU A 2 12.37 7.31 -21.06
N ILE A 3 12.86 7.04 -19.86
CA ILE A 3 12.52 5.85 -19.09
C ILE A 3 11.09 6.03 -18.55
N VAL A 4 10.07 5.75 -19.37
CA VAL A 4 8.66 5.82 -18.95
C VAL A 4 8.18 4.55 -18.20
N PHE A 5 9.06 3.57 -18.00
CA PHE A 5 8.71 2.32 -17.32
C PHE A 5 8.54 2.44 -15.80
N SER A 6 9.07 3.50 -15.17
CA SER A 6 8.99 3.68 -13.71
C SER A 6 7.62 4.18 -13.25
N ALA A 7 6.90 4.96 -14.07
CA ALA A 7 5.59 5.52 -13.72
C ALA A 7 4.46 4.47 -13.78
N VAL A 8 4.53 3.51 -14.71
CA VAL A 8 3.55 2.42 -14.84
C VAL A 8 3.56 1.53 -13.59
N LYS A 9 4.73 1.14 -13.08
CA LYS A 9 4.82 0.19 -11.96
C LYS A 9 4.40 0.78 -10.62
N SER A 10 4.60 2.08 -10.39
CA SER A 10 4.06 2.76 -9.21
C SER A 10 2.53 2.73 -9.20
N THR A 11 1.90 2.71 -10.39
CA THR A 11 0.45 2.59 -10.52
C THR A 11 -0.03 1.18 -10.20
N ASP A 12 0.72 0.14 -10.58
CA ASP A 12 0.39 -1.26 -10.22
C ASP A 12 0.49 -1.49 -8.71
N VAL A 13 1.59 -1.03 -8.09
CA VAL A 13 1.80 -1.09 -6.63
C VAL A 13 0.71 -0.34 -5.89
N TYR A 14 0.35 0.86 -6.37
CA TYR A 14 -0.75 1.67 -5.85
C TYR A 14 -2.09 0.94 -5.91
N LYS A 15 -2.48 0.44 -7.09
CA LYS A 15 -3.77 -0.22 -7.31
C LYS A 15 -3.89 -1.50 -6.49
N ASP A 16 -2.82 -2.29 -6.42
CA ASP A 16 -2.78 -3.52 -5.61
C ASP A 16 -2.87 -3.21 -4.11
N ALA A 17 -2.10 -2.24 -3.62
CA ALA A 17 -2.16 -1.77 -2.23
C ALA A 17 -3.58 -1.33 -1.84
N LEU A 18 -4.21 -0.54 -2.70
CA LEU A 18 -5.55 -0.02 -2.48
C LEU A 18 -6.62 -1.12 -2.54
N ALA A 19 -6.53 -2.03 -3.51
CA ALA A 19 -7.43 -3.17 -3.63
C ALA A 19 -7.38 -4.04 -2.37
N ARG A 20 -6.17 -4.33 -1.86
CA ARG A 20 -5.97 -5.07 -0.61
C ARG A 20 -6.57 -4.35 0.59
N ALA A 21 -6.32 -3.06 0.73
CA ALA A 21 -6.89 -2.26 1.82
C ALA A 21 -8.43 -2.24 1.79
N LYS A 22 -9.03 -2.13 0.60
CA LYS A 22 -10.49 -2.10 0.41
C LYS A 22 -11.19 -3.41 0.79
N VAL A 23 -10.51 -4.55 0.70
CA VAL A 23 -11.06 -5.88 1.04
C VAL A 23 -10.62 -6.40 2.41
N HIS A 24 -9.71 -5.70 3.09
CA HIS A 24 -9.16 -6.18 4.36
C HIS A 24 -10.15 -5.96 5.51
N PRO A 25 -10.56 -7.00 6.25
CA PRO A 25 -11.59 -6.90 7.28
C PRO A 25 -11.22 -5.88 8.37
N ALA A 26 -9.98 -5.92 8.88
CA ALA A 26 -9.54 -4.97 9.90
C ALA A 26 -9.57 -3.49 9.42
N VAL A 27 -9.35 -3.25 8.12
CA VAL A 27 -9.40 -1.90 7.55
C VAL A 27 -10.85 -1.44 7.41
N ILE A 28 -11.72 -2.33 6.93
CA ILE A 28 -13.17 -2.08 6.85
C ILE A 28 -13.77 -1.86 8.25
N GLU A 29 -13.33 -2.61 9.26
CA GLU A 29 -13.80 -2.44 10.63
C GLU A 29 -13.40 -1.08 11.22
N ALA A 30 -12.18 -0.64 10.94
CA ALA A 30 -11.62 0.62 11.42
C ALA A 30 -12.12 1.86 10.66
N LEU A 31 -12.18 1.82 9.33
CA LEU A 31 -12.55 2.96 8.47
C LEU A 31 -14.01 2.94 8.00
N GLY A 32 -14.65 1.78 8.02
CA GLY A 32 -15.97 1.56 7.45
C GLY A 32 -15.92 1.34 5.93
N SER A 33 -17.03 0.89 5.35
CA SER A 33 -17.19 0.71 3.90
C SER A 33 -18.34 1.60 3.40
N PRO A 34 -18.21 2.24 2.22
CA PRO A 34 -17.11 2.13 1.26
C PRO A 34 -15.86 2.94 1.66
N ILE A 35 -14.68 2.38 1.37
CA ILE A 35 -13.40 3.07 1.51
C ILE A 35 -13.08 3.78 0.20
N THR A 36 -12.92 5.10 0.26
CA THR A 36 -12.53 5.96 -0.87
C THR A 36 -11.06 6.36 -0.75
N GLU A 37 -10.39 6.48 -1.90
CA GLU A 37 -9.04 7.04 -1.96
C GLU A 37 -9.10 8.57 -1.96
N GLY A 38 -8.14 9.19 -1.28
CA GLY A 38 -7.97 10.63 -1.27
C GLY A 38 -7.30 11.13 -2.55
N PHE A 39 -7.52 12.41 -2.86
CA PHE A 39 -7.06 13.01 -4.12
C PHE A 39 -5.53 13.17 -4.22
N LEU A 40 -4.82 13.19 -3.08
CA LEU A 40 -3.39 13.44 -3.01
C LEU A 40 -2.62 12.15 -2.72
N VAL A 41 -2.33 11.40 -3.78
CA VAL A 41 -1.37 10.29 -3.70
C VAL A 41 0.03 10.87 -3.71
N SER A 42 0.74 10.75 -2.59
CA SER A 42 2.12 11.22 -2.46
C SER A 42 3.04 10.02 -2.36
N GLY A 43 4.08 10.01 -3.17
CA GLY A 43 5.04 8.92 -3.12
C GLY A 43 6.24 9.21 -4.00
N ASN A 44 7.40 8.70 -3.59
CA ASN A 44 8.61 8.80 -4.37
C ASN A 44 8.98 7.41 -4.89
N THR A 45 9.17 7.31 -6.19
CA THR A 45 9.67 6.09 -6.82
C THR A 45 11.00 6.39 -7.47
N ASN A 46 12.07 5.89 -6.87
CA ASN A 46 13.42 6.04 -7.36
C ASN A 46 13.90 4.72 -7.94
N VAL A 47 13.97 4.61 -9.26
CA VAL A 47 14.38 3.37 -9.95
C VAL A 47 15.59 3.67 -10.81
N ASN A 48 16.67 2.93 -10.59
CA ASN A 48 17.89 3.02 -11.39
C ASN A 48 18.29 1.64 -11.92
N GLY A 49 17.96 1.37 -13.18
CA GLY A 49 18.27 0.10 -13.85
C GLY A 49 17.64 -1.12 -13.15
N ALA A 50 18.50 -2.03 -12.66
CA ALA A 50 18.09 -3.27 -12.00
C ALA A 50 17.68 -3.08 -10.53
N ALA A 51 17.95 -1.91 -9.94
CA ALA A 51 17.63 -1.58 -8.55
C ALA A 51 16.64 -0.42 -8.46
N GLY A 52 15.92 -0.31 -7.36
CA GLY A 52 15.00 0.79 -7.12
C GLY A 52 14.23 0.66 -5.82
N GLU A 53 13.55 1.72 -5.44
CA GLU A 53 12.67 1.78 -4.28
C GLU A 53 11.44 2.61 -4.62
N ALA A 54 10.28 2.18 -4.14
CA ALA A 54 9.02 2.86 -4.27
C ALA A 54 8.39 2.95 -2.88
N ASN A 55 8.22 4.18 -2.40
CA ASN A 55 7.50 4.46 -1.17
C ASN A 55 6.28 5.32 -1.54
N LEU A 56 5.10 4.74 -1.39
CA LEU A 56 3.83 5.37 -1.72
C LEU A 56 3.00 5.53 -0.45
N SER A 57 2.40 6.71 -0.31
CA SER A 57 1.48 7.08 0.75
C SER A 57 0.15 7.47 0.13
N VAL A 58 -0.87 6.67 0.38
CA VAL A 58 -2.22 6.86 -0.17
C VAL A 58 -3.18 7.18 0.96
N PRO A 59 -3.63 8.44 1.10
CA PRO A 59 -4.69 8.74 2.05
C PRO A 59 -5.97 8.03 1.62
N ILE A 60 -6.67 7.41 2.57
CA ILE A 60 -7.96 6.76 2.38
C ILE A 60 -8.95 7.26 3.43
N ALA A 61 -10.23 7.31 3.06
CA ALA A 61 -11.30 7.74 3.94
C ALA A 61 -12.48 6.76 3.86
N GLY A 62 -13.15 6.57 4.98
CA GLY A 62 -14.40 5.82 5.06
C GLY A 62 -15.36 6.51 6.04
N PRO A 63 -16.58 5.98 6.17
CA PRO A 63 -17.62 6.59 7.01
C PRO A 63 -17.28 6.61 8.50
N LYS A 64 -16.39 5.73 8.98
CA LYS A 64 -15.95 5.70 10.40
C LYS A 64 -14.70 6.54 10.67
N GLY A 65 -13.95 6.92 9.64
CA GLY A 65 -12.69 7.64 9.84
C GLY A 65 -11.79 7.71 8.62
N LYS A 66 -10.54 8.12 8.85
CA LYS A 66 -9.51 8.28 7.82
C LYS A 66 -8.29 7.44 8.15
N GLY A 67 -7.56 7.05 7.13
CA GLY A 67 -6.29 6.34 7.28
C GLY A 67 -5.35 6.64 6.12
N THR A 68 -4.14 6.12 6.20
CA THR A 68 -3.12 6.27 5.16
C THR A 68 -2.51 4.90 4.88
N ILE A 69 -2.54 4.47 3.63
CA ILE A 69 -1.84 3.28 3.17
C ILE A 69 -0.39 3.66 2.89
N TYR A 70 0.54 2.98 3.53
CA TYR A 70 1.96 3.06 3.29
C TYR A 70 2.40 1.79 2.56
N ALA A 71 2.78 1.92 1.30
CA ALA A 71 3.30 0.83 0.48
C ALA A 71 4.78 1.10 0.18
N ALA A 72 5.65 0.22 0.66
CA ALA A 72 7.08 0.21 0.40
C ALA A 72 7.42 -1.01 -0.45
N ALA A 73 8.03 -0.80 -1.61
CA ALA A 73 8.50 -1.86 -2.49
C ALA A 73 9.93 -1.58 -2.94
N ARG A 74 10.76 -2.61 -2.99
CA ARG A 74 12.14 -2.54 -3.44
C ARG A 74 12.32 -3.37 -4.70
N LYS A 75 12.93 -2.77 -5.70
CA LYS A 75 13.34 -3.45 -6.93
C LYS A 75 14.76 -3.97 -6.75
N SER A 76 14.97 -5.26 -6.96
CA SER A 76 16.29 -5.91 -6.95
C SER A 76 16.39 -6.89 -8.11
N LEU A 77 17.50 -6.88 -8.83
CA LEU A 77 17.73 -7.76 -9.99
C LEU A 77 16.60 -7.70 -11.03
N GLY A 78 15.98 -6.53 -11.22
CA GLY A 78 14.85 -6.37 -12.13
C GLY A 78 13.48 -6.73 -11.56
N GLN A 79 13.42 -7.42 -10.41
CA GLN A 79 12.21 -7.90 -9.74
C GLN A 79 11.75 -6.92 -8.66
N TRP A 80 10.44 -6.72 -8.53
CA TRP A 80 9.85 -5.92 -7.44
C TRP A 80 9.44 -6.81 -6.30
N ASN A 81 9.87 -6.47 -5.09
CA ASN A 81 9.46 -7.11 -3.86
C ASN A 81 8.81 -6.09 -2.95
N TYR A 82 7.65 -6.40 -2.39
CA TYR A 82 7.07 -5.58 -1.34
C TYR A 82 7.93 -5.72 -0.08
N SER A 83 8.40 -4.59 0.42
CA SER A 83 9.10 -4.50 1.70
C SER A 83 8.14 -4.22 2.85
N GLY A 84 7.01 -3.57 2.58
CA GLY A 84 5.97 -3.26 3.55
C GLY A 84 4.67 -2.81 2.89
N LEU A 85 3.53 -3.22 3.44
CA LEU A 85 2.23 -2.69 3.07
C LEU A 85 1.39 -2.60 4.33
N VAL A 86 1.17 -1.38 4.82
CA VAL A 86 0.52 -1.12 6.11
C VAL A 86 -0.51 -0.02 5.95
N VAL A 87 -1.64 -0.14 6.62
CA VAL A 87 -2.62 0.93 6.77
C VAL A 87 -2.51 1.51 8.17
N GLU A 88 -2.23 2.79 8.26
CA GLU A 88 -2.29 3.53 9.52
C GLU A 88 -3.64 4.23 9.66
N ILE A 89 -4.35 3.97 10.75
CA ILE A 89 -5.63 4.62 11.05
C ILE A 89 -5.35 5.95 11.77
N ALA A 90 -5.81 7.06 11.20
CA ALA A 90 -5.47 8.39 11.71
C ALA A 90 -5.99 8.65 13.13
N ASN A 91 -7.12 8.05 13.50
CA ASN A 91 -7.75 8.28 14.80
C ASN A 91 -7.10 7.50 15.95
N THR A 92 -6.63 6.27 15.66
CA THR A 92 -6.09 5.36 16.68
C THR A 92 -4.58 5.15 16.56
N HIS A 93 -3.95 5.69 15.51
CA HIS A 93 -2.58 5.37 15.09
C HIS A 93 -2.33 3.87 14.94
N GLN A 94 -3.40 3.07 14.80
CA GLN A 94 -3.29 1.63 14.64
C GLN A 94 -2.74 1.31 13.26
N ARG A 95 -1.71 0.46 13.23
CA ARG A 95 -1.09 -0.03 11.99
C ARG A 95 -1.57 -1.43 11.69
N ILE A 96 -2.19 -1.59 10.52
CA ILE A 96 -2.72 -2.85 10.01
C ILE A 96 -1.82 -3.30 8.88
N ASP A 97 -1.04 -4.36 9.09
CA ASP A 97 -0.22 -4.95 8.04
C ASP A 97 -1.10 -5.74 7.06
N LEU A 98 -0.97 -5.43 5.76
CA LEU A 98 -1.71 -6.07 4.67
C LEU A 98 -0.85 -7.08 3.88
N LEU A 99 0.46 -7.18 4.18
CA LEU A 99 1.33 -8.21 3.58
C LEU A 99 1.16 -9.54 4.29
N GLN A 100 0.93 -9.50 5.60
CA GLN A 100 0.44 -10.64 6.32
C GLN A 100 -0.98 -10.93 5.82
N ARG A 101 -1.09 -11.88 4.89
CA ARG A 101 -2.31 -12.69 4.81
C ARG A 101 -2.65 -13.08 6.25
N PRO A 102 -3.92 -12.98 6.70
CA PRO A 102 -4.29 -13.54 7.99
C PRO A 102 -3.74 -14.96 7.99
N ALA A 103 -2.72 -15.20 8.82
CA ALA A 103 -2.04 -16.47 8.81
C ALA A 103 -3.13 -17.51 9.12
N PRO A 104 -3.28 -18.59 8.33
CA PRO A 104 -3.94 -19.74 8.89
C PRO A 104 -3.04 -20.14 10.05
N THR A 105 -3.52 -19.95 11.26
CA THR A 105 -2.88 -20.38 12.51
C THR A 105 -2.70 -21.90 12.43
N ASN A 106 -1.61 -22.34 11.80
CA ASN A 106 -1.18 -23.74 11.83
C ASN A 106 0.04 -23.77 12.75
N SER A 107 -0.26 -23.91 14.03
CA SER A 107 0.69 -24.35 15.04
C SER A 107 0.58 -25.87 15.15
N PRO A 108 1.63 -26.65 14.87
CA PRO A 108 1.84 -27.94 15.51
C PRO A 108 2.50 -27.77 16.90
#